data_AF-A0A7R8VBT2-F1
#
_entry.id   AF-A0A7R8VBT2-F1
#
_cell.length_a   1.000
_cell.length_b   1.000
_cell.length_c   1.000
_cell.angle_alpha   90.00
_cell.angle_beta   90.00
_cell.angle_gamma   90.00
#
_symmetry.space_group_name_H-M   'P 1'
#
loop_
_entity.id
_entity.type
_entity.pdbx_description
1 polymer ?
#
loop_
_entity_poly.entity_id
_entity_poly.type
_entity_poly.pdbx_seq_one_letter_code
_entity_poly.pdbx_strand_id
1 'polypeptide(L)'
;MCKKLLQERSAGQRLNIIIVSEGAIDRDGHPITAEMVRQVVVENLKQDTRITVLGHVQRGGSPSAFDRVLGCRMGAEAVMALMEATPDTEACVVSLDGNQAVRLPLVECVQRTNAVTKAMADRKWELAVQLRGKSFQRNLDTYKMLTRLKPPKSSFDASGRGVVSFSLKNISWAISFTIALFHLCILP
;
A
#
# COMPACT_ATOMS: atom_id res chain seq x y z
N MET A 1 10.37 -15.02 -0.59
CA MET A 1 8.94 -15.36 -0.59
C MET A 1 8.69 -16.83 -0.21
N CYS A 2 9.15 -17.81 -1.00
CA CYS A 2 8.80 -19.23 -0.82
C CYS A 2 9.10 -19.78 0.59
N LYS A 3 10.25 -19.42 1.18
CA LYS A 3 10.60 -19.79 2.57
C LYS A 3 9.53 -19.37 3.59
N LYS A 4 8.95 -18.17 3.43
CA LYS A 4 7.91 -17.64 4.32
C LYS A 4 6.60 -18.41 4.14
N LEU A 5 6.19 -18.69 2.90
CA LEU A 5 4.97 -19.45 2.60
C LEU A 5 5.04 -20.88 3.16
N LEU A 6 6.20 -21.54 3.07
CA LEU A 6 6.44 -22.83 3.70
C LEU A 6 6.35 -22.75 5.23
N GLN A 7 6.98 -21.72 5.82
CA GLN A 7 6.94 -21.52 7.27
C GLN A 7 5.50 -21.32 7.77
N GLU A 8 4.70 -20.47 7.11
CA GLU A 8 3.30 -20.25 7.48
C GLU A 8 2.47 -21.53 7.36
N ARG A 9 2.69 -22.32 6.30
CA ARG A 9 2.02 -23.61 6.12
C ARG A 9 2.40 -24.62 7.22
N SER A 10 3.68 -24.67 7.59
CA SER A 10 4.16 -25.52 8.70
C SER A 10 3.60 -25.07 10.06
N ALA A 11 3.32 -23.77 10.21
CA ALA A 11 2.64 -23.20 11.37
C ALA A 11 1.12 -23.42 11.37
N GLY A 12 0.57 -24.16 10.41
CA GLY A 12 -0.85 -24.49 10.34
C GLY A 12 -1.71 -23.47 9.59
N GLN A 13 -1.12 -22.43 8.98
CA GLN A 13 -1.88 -21.55 8.09
C GLN A 13 -2.32 -22.30 6.83
N ARG A 14 -3.63 -22.30 6.58
CA ARG A 14 -4.25 -23.03 5.46
C ARG A 14 -4.27 -22.23 4.16
N LEU A 15 -4.15 -20.91 4.24
CA LEU A 15 -4.25 -19.99 3.11
C LEU A 15 -3.15 -18.93 3.20
N ASN A 16 -2.70 -18.45 2.05
CA ASN A 16 -1.77 -17.33 1.93
C ASN A 16 -2.36 -16.33 0.93
N ILE A 17 -2.20 -15.04 1.22
CA ILE A 17 -2.60 -13.95 0.32
C ILE A 17 -1.34 -13.19 -0.06
N ILE A 18 -1.11 -13.03 -1.36
CA ILE A 18 -0.01 -12.23 -1.91
C ILE A 18 -0.64 -11.08 -2.67
N ILE A 19 -0.20 -9.87 -2.37
CA ILE A 19 -0.68 -8.64 -3.02
C ILE A 19 0.45 -8.13 -3.91
N VAL A 20 0.11 -7.89 -5.18
CA VAL A 20 1.04 -7.43 -6.20
C VAL A 20 0.44 -6.15 -6.80
N SER A 21 1.20 -5.05 -6.77
CA SER A 21 0.80 -3.80 -7.43
C SER A 21 0.90 -3.96 -8.95
N GLU A 22 0.01 -3.30 -9.70
CA GLU A 22 0.03 -3.30 -11.17
C GLU A 22 1.38 -2.80 -11.73
N GLY A 23 2.00 -1.81 -11.06
CA GLY A 23 3.33 -1.29 -11.39
C GLY A 23 4.48 -1.93 -10.59
N ALA A 24 4.35 -3.17 -10.13
CA ALA A 24 5.43 -3.85 -9.41
C ALA A 24 6.64 -4.08 -10.32
N ILE A 25 7.83 -3.75 -9.83
CA ILE A 25 9.10 -3.91 -10.55
C ILE A 25 10.17 -4.52 -9.65
N ASP A 26 11.14 -5.19 -10.26
CA ASP A 26 12.36 -5.64 -9.59
C ASP A 26 13.37 -4.48 -9.44
N ARG A 27 14.57 -4.80 -8.95
CA ARG A 27 15.64 -3.80 -8.75
C ARG A 27 16.27 -3.31 -10.05
N ASP A 28 16.11 -4.08 -11.12
CA ASP A 28 16.65 -3.79 -12.44
C ASP A 28 15.64 -3.03 -13.31
N GLY A 29 14.39 -2.93 -12.85
CA GLY A 29 13.29 -2.23 -13.51
C GLY A 29 12.41 -3.13 -14.37
N HIS A 30 12.58 -4.46 -14.29
CA HIS A 30 11.70 -5.39 -14.99
C HIS A 30 10.37 -5.54 -14.24
N PRO A 31 9.25 -5.64 -14.96
CA PRO A 31 7.94 -5.80 -14.34
C PRO A 31 7.82 -7.16 -13.62
N ILE A 32 7.23 -7.15 -12.43
CA ILE A 32 6.86 -8.35 -11.69
C ILE A 32 5.36 -8.54 -11.82
N THR A 33 4.94 -9.50 -12.64
CA THR A 33 3.52 -9.79 -12.85
C THR A 33 2.97 -10.79 -11.84
N ALA A 34 1.65 -10.79 -11.63
CA ALA A 34 0.98 -11.78 -10.78
C ALA A 34 1.17 -13.22 -11.32
N GLU A 35 1.28 -13.40 -12.64
CA GLU A 35 1.54 -14.71 -13.24
C GLU A 35 2.94 -15.23 -12.89
N MET A 36 3.96 -14.38 -12.93
CA MET A 36 5.32 -14.75 -12.49
C MET A 36 5.33 -15.22 -11.03
N VAL A 37 4.61 -14.51 -10.16
CA VAL A 37 4.48 -14.88 -8.75
C VAL A 37 3.78 -16.23 -8.59
N ARG A 38 2.68 -16.46 -9.33
CA ARG A 38 1.96 -17.74 -9.34
C ARG A 38 2.86 -18.88 -9.82
N GLN A 39 3.58 -18.68 -10.91
CA GLN A 39 4.49 -19.68 -11.48
C GLN A 39 5.54 -20.10 -10.44
N VAL A 40 6.20 -19.15 -9.78
CA VAL A 40 7.18 -19.41 -8.73
C VAL A 40 6.58 -20.19 -7.56
N VAL A 41 5.34 -19.93 -7.17
CA VAL A 41 4.66 -20.67 -6.07
C VAL A 41 4.30 -22.08 -6.51
N VAL A 42 3.72 -22.25 -7.71
CA VAL A 42 3.31 -23.56 -8.22
C VAL A 42 4.53 -24.46 -8.46
N GLU A 43 5.58 -23.94 -9.11
CA GLU A 43 6.76 -24.72 -9.45
C GLU A 43 7.54 -25.17 -8.22
N ASN A 44 7.82 -24.24 -7.30
CA ASN A 44 8.68 -24.50 -6.14
C ASN A 44 7.95 -25.10 -4.94
N LEU A 45 6.66 -24.77 -4.74
CA LEU A 45 5.91 -25.15 -3.53
C LEU A 45 4.78 -26.14 -3.81
N LYS A 46 4.42 -26.36 -5.08
CA LYS A 46 3.30 -27.25 -5.49
C LYS A 46 1.98 -26.91 -4.77
N GLN A 47 1.74 -25.62 -4.50
CA GLN A 47 0.52 -25.14 -3.84
C GLN A 47 -0.50 -24.64 -4.89
N ASP A 48 -1.78 -25.01 -4.74
CA ASP A 48 -2.84 -24.45 -5.58
C ASP A 48 -2.92 -22.93 -5.40
N THR A 49 -2.80 -22.20 -6.50
CA THR A 49 -2.64 -20.75 -6.52
C THR A 49 -3.54 -20.16 -7.58
N ARG A 50 -4.37 -19.20 -7.16
CA ARG A 50 -5.31 -18.47 -8.02
C ARG A 50 -4.93 -17.00 -8.05
N ILE A 51 -5.06 -16.40 -9.23
CA ILE A 51 -4.87 -14.97 -9.43
C ILE A 51 -6.24 -14.32 -9.52
N THR A 52 -6.40 -13.22 -8.79
CA THR A 52 -7.59 -12.37 -8.88
C THR A 52 -7.13 -10.96 -9.21
N VAL A 53 -7.50 -10.47 -10.39
CA VAL A 53 -7.27 -9.08 -10.80
C VAL A 53 -8.54 -8.30 -10.47
N LEU A 54 -8.46 -7.35 -9.54
CA LEU A 54 -9.63 -6.57 -9.11
C LEU A 54 -10.16 -5.62 -10.20
N GLY A 55 -9.26 -5.04 -11.00
CA GLY A 55 -9.60 -4.15 -12.10
C GLY A 55 -10.42 -2.92 -11.66
N HIS A 56 -11.40 -2.53 -12.50
CA HIS A 56 -12.21 -1.31 -12.34
C HIS A 56 -13.12 -1.29 -11.10
N VAL A 57 -13.31 -2.42 -10.42
CA VAL A 57 -14.07 -2.48 -9.17
C VAL A 57 -13.47 -1.56 -8.11
N GLN A 58 -12.14 -1.33 -8.16
CA GLN A 58 -11.42 -0.42 -7.26
C GLN A 58 -11.80 1.06 -7.43
N ARG A 59 -12.47 1.44 -8.54
CA ARG A 59 -12.92 2.81 -8.82
C ARG A 59 -14.44 2.98 -8.67
N GLY A 60 -15.17 1.88 -8.50
CA GLY A 60 -16.64 1.87 -8.38
C GLY A 60 -17.13 1.83 -6.93
N GLY A 61 -18.45 1.74 -6.77
CA GLY A 61 -19.10 1.65 -5.47
C GLY A 61 -19.44 3.01 -4.86
N SER A 62 -20.11 2.99 -3.70
CA SER A 62 -20.42 4.21 -2.96
C SER A 62 -19.20 4.66 -2.14
N PRO A 63 -18.90 5.97 -2.10
CA PRO A 63 -17.78 6.48 -1.32
C PRO A 63 -17.95 6.14 0.17
N SER A 64 -16.83 5.84 0.83
CA SER A 64 -16.84 5.55 2.27
C SER A 64 -17.27 6.77 3.08
N ALA A 65 -17.66 6.58 4.34
CA ALA A 65 -17.98 7.70 5.23
C ALA A 65 -16.80 8.69 5.34
N PHE A 66 -15.57 8.16 5.34
CA PHE A 66 -14.36 8.97 5.34
C PHE A 66 -14.25 9.82 4.07
N ASP A 67 -14.40 9.21 2.88
CA ASP A 67 -14.28 9.93 1.60
C ASP A 67 -15.35 11.00 1.44
N ARG A 68 -16.57 10.73 1.93
CA ARG A 68 -17.66 11.74 1.92
C ARG A 68 -17.31 12.95 2.78
N VAL A 69 -16.89 12.73 4.03
CA VAL A 69 -16.52 13.82 4.94
C VAL A 69 -15.29 14.56 4.41
N LEU A 70 -14.29 13.83 3.92
CA LEU A 70 -13.08 14.38 3.30
C LEU A 70 -13.44 15.28 2.11
N GLY A 71 -14.25 14.77 1.18
CA GLY A 71 -14.70 15.51 0.00
C GLY A 71 -15.48 16.77 0.35
N CYS A 72 -16.42 16.69 1.32
CA CYS A 72 -17.16 17.85 1.80
C CYS A 72 -16.23 18.92 2.41
N ARG A 73 -15.25 18.52 3.23
CA ARG A 73 -14.31 19.45 3.87
C ARG A 73 -13.39 20.12 2.85
N MET A 74 -12.81 19.34 1.94
CA MET A 74 -11.94 19.90 0.89
C MET A 74 -12.73 20.78 -0.09
N GLY A 75 -13.97 20.41 -0.42
CA GLY A 75 -14.85 21.20 -1.26
C GLY A 75 -15.20 22.55 -0.64
N ALA A 76 -15.55 22.58 0.64
CA ALA A 76 -15.81 23.82 1.37
C ALA A 76 -14.57 24.73 1.41
N GLU A 77 -13.41 24.16 1.73
CA GLU A 77 -12.15 24.92 1.77
C GLU A 77 -11.73 25.42 0.37
N ALA A 78 -11.99 24.67 -0.69
CA ALA A 78 -11.70 25.10 -2.05
C ALA A 78 -12.55 26.30 -2.47
N VAL A 79 -13.82 26.35 -2.08
CA VAL A 79 -14.68 27.52 -2.32
C VAL A 79 -14.15 28.73 -1.55
N MET A 80 -13.78 28.56 -0.28
CA MET A 80 -13.17 29.65 0.51
C MET A 80 -11.87 30.16 -0.14
N ALA A 81 -11.00 29.24 -0.60
CA ALA A 81 -9.76 29.60 -1.28
C ALA A 81 -10.01 30.41 -2.56
N LEU A 82 -11.04 30.07 -3.34
CA LEU A 82 -11.41 30.82 -4.54
C LEU A 82 -11.99 32.20 -4.21
N MET A 83 -12.77 32.32 -3.14
CA MET A 83 -13.35 33.61 -2.72
C MET A 83 -12.29 34.58 -2.17
N GLU A 84 -11.23 34.06 -1.54
CA GLU A 84 -10.12 34.84 -1.00
C GLU A 84 -9.01 35.09 -2.04
N ALA A 85 -9.06 34.42 -3.19
CA ALA A 85 -8.05 34.55 -4.22
C ALA A 85 -8.09 35.94 -4.87
N THR A 86 -6.89 36.50 -5.06
CA THR A 86 -6.65 37.72 -5.83
C THR A 86 -5.93 37.36 -7.14
N PRO A 87 -5.85 38.27 -8.12
CA PRO A 87 -5.10 38.00 -9.37
C PRO A 87 -3.63 37.60 -9.15
N ASP A 88 -3.05 38.02 -8.02
CA ASP A 88 -1.65 37.71 -7.64
C ASP A 88 -1.53 36.41 -6.83
N THR A 89 -2.65 35.79 -6.44
CA THR A 89 -2.65 34.55 -5.65
C THR A 89 -2.31 33.36 -6.53
N GLU A 90 -1.25 32.63 -6.17
CA GLU A 90 -0.85 31.41 -6.87
C GLU A 90 -1.92 30.31 -6.77
N ALA A 91 -2.02 29.50 -7.82
CA ALA A 91 -2.88 28.33 -7.82
C ALA A 91 -2.47 27.35 -6.70
N CYS A 92 -3.44 26.88 -5.93
CA CYS A 92 -3.22 25.98 -4.81
C CYS A 92 -4.03 24.68 -4.92
N VAL A 93 -3.59 23.68 -4.17
CA VAL A 93 -4.26 22.40 -3.96
C VAL A 93 -4.72 22.35 -2.51
N VAL A 94 -6.01 22.09 -2.32
CA VAL A 94 -6.57 21.86 -1.00
C VAL A 94 -6.30 20.42 -0.59
N SER A 95 -5.76 20.23 0.61
CA SER A 95 -5.49 18.92 1.20
C SER A 95 -5.86 18.90 2.68
N LEU A 96 -5.89 17.71 3.28
CA LEU A 96 -5.90 17.55 4.73
C LEU A 96 -4.53 17.07 5.22
N ASP A 97 -3.90 17.83 6.12
CA ASP A 97 -2.72 17.40 6.87
C ASP A 97 -3.03 17.42 8.38
N GLY A 98 -2.72 16.34 9.09
CA GLY A 98 -3.02 16.25 10.52
C GLY A 98 -4.50 16.49 10.88
N ASN A 99 -5.44 16.11 10.01
CA ASN A 99 -6.88 16.37 10.14
C ASN A 99 -7.26 17.88 10.06
N GLN A 100 -6.38 18.73 9.54
CA GLN A 100 -6.64 20.16 9.29
C GLN A 100 -6.57 20.45 7.80
N ALA A 101 -7.39 21.39 7.33
CA ALA A 101 -7.39 21.79 5.93
C ALA A 101 -6.20 22.72 5.66
N VAL A 102 -5.45 22.42 4.61
CA VAL A 102 -4.25 23.16 4.22
C VAL A 102 -4.28 23.44 2.72
N ARG A 103 -3.74 24.60 2.33
CA ARG A 103 -3.57 25.00 0.92
C ARG A 103 -2.10 24.90 0.58
N LEU A 104 -1.78 24.12 -0.46
CA LEU A 104 -0.41 23.89 -0.91
C LEU A 104 -0.22 24.46 -2.31
N PRO A 105 0.91 25.08 -2.66
CA PRO A 105 1.16 25.57 -4.01
C PRO A 105 1.07 24.43 -5.04
N LEU A 106 0.27 24.62 -6.09
CA LEU A 106 0.01 23.59 -7.10
C LEU A 106 1.29 23.12 -7.78
N VAL A 107 2.15 24.07 -8.16
CA VAL A 107 3.41 23.79 -8.86
C VAL A 107 4.32 22.92 -7.99
N GLU A 108 4.39 23.19 -6.68
CA GLU A 108 5.21 22.42 -5.75
C GLU A 108 4.69 20.97 -5.62
N CYS A 109 3.37 20.79 -5.52
CA CYS A 109 2.75 19.47 -5.46
C CYS A 109 3.08 18.61 -6.69
N VAL A 110 3.01 19.21 -7.88
CA VAL A 110 3.37 18.53 -9.14
C VAL A 110 4.87 18.18 -9.17
N GLN A 111 5.74 19.12 -8.78
CA GLN A 111 7.18 18.89 -8.72
C GLN A 111 7.55 17.74 -7.77
N ARG A 112 6.95 17.72 -6.57
CA ARG A 112 7.15 16.64 -5.58
C ARG A 112 6.72 15.28 -6.15
N THR A 113 5.63 15.24 -6.90
CA THR A 113 5.11 13.99 -7.51
C THR A 113 6.06 13.49 -8.60
N ASN A 114 6.53 14.37 -9.48
CA ASN A 114 7.50 14.05 -10.52
C ASN A 114 8.85 13.60 -9.95
N ALA A 115 9.28 14.17 -8.81
CA ALA A 115 10.50 13.77 -8.13
C ALA A 115 10.48 12.29 -7.70
N VAL A 116 9.31 11.76 -7.30
CA VAL A 116 9.18 10.32 -6.98
C VAL A 116 9.39 9.46 -8.23
N THR A 117 8.74 9.82 -9.35
CA THR A 117 8.89 9.09 -10.61
C THR A 117 10.34 9.10 -11.09
N LYS A 118 11.01 10.25 -10.98
CA LYS A 118 12.44 10.38 -11.30
C LYS A 118 13.31 9.51 -10.38
N ALA A 119 13.07 9.51 -9.07
CA ALA A 119 13.81 8.68 -8.14
C ALA A 119 13.64 7.18 -8.42
N MET A 120 12.44 6.75 -8.81
CA MET A 120 12.17 5.36 -9.24
C MET A 120 12.92 5.00 -10.53
N ALA A 121 12.91 5.89 -11.54
CA ALA A 121 13.64 5.69 -12.79
C ALA A 121 15.17 5.62 -12.58
N ASP A 122 15.69 6.46 -11.68
CA ASP A 122 17.10 6.48 -11.27
C ASP A 122 17.49 5.32 -10.33
N ARG A 123 16.56 4.39 -10.01
CA ARG A 123 16.75 3.28 -9.07
C ARG A 123 17.15 3.70 -7.64
N LYS A 124 16.78 4.91 -7.22
CA LYS A 124 16.99 5.45 -5.87
C LYS A 124 15.81 5.09 -4.97
N TRP A 125 15.69 3.81 -4.61
CA TRP A 125 14.53 3.25 -3.90
C TRP A 125 14.27 3.88 -2.54
N GLU A 126 15.33 4.09 -1.75
CA GLU A 126 15.23 4.70 -0.42
C GLU A 126 14.73 6.14 -0.52
N LEU A 127 15.23 6.90 -1.50
CA LEU A 127 14.79 8.27 -1.77
C LEU A 127 13.33 8.29 -2.23
N ALA A 128 12.91 7.37 -3.11
CA ALA A 128 11.53 7.27 -3.55
C ALA A 128 10.56 7.01 -2.38
N VAL A 129 10.95 6.16 -1.41
CA VAL A 129 10.19 5.91 -0.18
C VAL A 129 10.13 7.17 0.70
N GLN A 130 11.25 7.88 0.85
CA GLN A 130 11.30 9.12 1.62
C GLN A 130 10.41 10.22 1.01
N LEU A 131 10.43 10.37 -0.31
CA LEU A 131 9.62 11.36 -1.04
C LEU A 131 8.11 11.07 -0.97
N ARG A 132 7.70 9.82 -0.76
CA ARG A 132 6.29 9.45 -0.47
C ARG A 132 5.82 9.91 0.92
N GLY A 133 6.75 10.26 1.81
CA GLY A 133 6.46 10.82 3.12
C GLY A 133 6.56 9.82 4.29
N LYS A 134 6.56 10.38 5.50
CA LYS A 134 6.78 9.65 6.76
C LYS A 134 5.70 8.61 7.04
N SER A 135 4.44 8.88 6.66
CA SER A 135 3.31 7.96 6.82
C SER A 135 3.51 6.69 6.00
N PHE A 136 3.93 6.83 4.75
CA PHE A 136 4.23 5.70 3.87
C PHE A 136 5.38 4.83 4.42
N GLN A 137 6.48 5.47 4.84
CA GLN A 137 7.61 4.77 5.45
C GLN A 137 7.19 4.01 6.72
N ARG A 138 6.44 4.66 7.62
CA ARG A 138 5.93 4.04 8.85
C ARG A 138 5.05 2.82 8.55
N ASN A 139 4.17 2.91 7.56
CA ASN A 139 3.31 1.79 7.16
C ASN A 139 4.14 0.61 6.62
N LEU A 140 5.14 0.90 5.78
CA LEU A 140 6.03 -0.12 5.22
C LEU A 140 6.87 -0.81 6.31
N ASP A 141 7.40 -0.06 7.27
CA ASP A 141 8.20 -0.60 8.36
C ASP A 141 7.34 -1.41 9.32
N THR A 142 6.14 -0.93 9.64
CA THR A 142 5.14 -1.66 10.42
C THR A 142 4.79 -2.99 9.74
N TYR A 143 4.54 -2.97 8.42
CA TYR A 143 4.31 -4.19 7.64
C TYR A 143 5.49 -5.17 7.72
N LYS A 144 6.71 -4.70 7.52
CA LYS A 144 7.93 -5.52 7.61
C LYS A 144 8.11 -6.11 9.01
N MET A 145 7.79 -5.35 10.06
CA MET A 145 7.88 -5.81 11.44
C MET A 145 6.88 -6.93 11.71
N LEU A 146 5.61 -6.72 11.34
CA LEU A 146 4.53 -7.67 11.57
C LEU A 146 4.69 -8.96 10.77
N THR A 147 5.20 -8.87 9.55
CA THR A 147 5.48 -10.07 8.72
C THR A 147 6.66 -10.89 9.25
N ARG A 148 7.56 -10.30 10.06
CA ARG A 148 8.69 -10.99 10.69
C ARG A 148 8.35 -11.60 12.05
N LEU A 149 7.19 -11.28 12.63
CA LEU A 149 6.73 -11.92 13.86
C LEU A 149 6.59 -13.41 13.62
N LYS A 150 7.30 -14.19 14.42
CA LYS A 150 7.16 -15.65 14.46
C LYS A 150 6.20 -15.98 15.60
N PRO A 151 5.29 -16.96 15.41
CA PRO A 151 4.55 -17.51 16.53
C PRO A 151 5.53 -17.97 17.63
N PRO A 152 5.22 -17.73 18.92
CA PRO A 152 6.08 -18.12 20.02
C PRO A 152 6.31 -19.65 20.00
N LYS A 153 7.46 -20.10 20.55
CA LYS A 153 7.80 -21.54 20.56
C LYS A 153 6.74 -22.41 21.25
N SER A 154 6.00 -21.84 22.21
CA SER A 154 4.86 -22.49 22.89
C SER A 154 3.66 -22.79 21.98
N SER A 155 3.61 -22.19 20.78
CA SER A 155 2.56 -22.47 19.80
C SER A 155 2.79 -23.78 19.04
N PHE A 156 3.88 -24.49 19.26
CA PHE A 156 4.26 -25.72 18.55
C PHE A 156 4.43 -26.90 19.52
N ASP A 157 3.97 -28.09 19.13
CA ASP A 157 4.18 -29.32 19.89
C ASP A 157 5.62 -29.82 19.75
N ALA A 158 5.98 -30.85 20.51
CA ALA A 158 7.29 -31.49 20.44
C ALA A 158 7.61 -32.09 19.05
N SER A 159 6.60 -32.26 18.18
CA SER A 159 6.74 -32.69 16.78
C SER A 159 6.76 -31.53 15.77
N GLY A 160 6.76 -30.27 16.24
CA GLY A 160 6.79 -29.07 15.40
C GLY A 160 5.46 -28.70 14.74
N ARG A 161 4.34 -29.32 15.12
CA ARG A 161 3.00 -28.96 14.63
C ARG A 161 2.38 -27.89 15.51
N GLY A 162 1.71 -26.91 14.89
CA GLY A 162 1.03 -25.83 15.63
C GLY A 162 -0.08 -26.36 16.54
N VAL A 163 0.04 -26.15 17.86
CA VAL A 163 -0.90 -26.62 18.90
C VAL A 163 -2.08 -25.67 19.06
N VAL A 164 -1.91 -24.42 18.65
CA VAL A 164 -2.92 -23.37 18.75
C VAL A 164 -3.08 -22.75 17.37
N SER A 165 -4.33 -22.63 16.90
CA SER A 165 -4.69 -21.88 15.69
C SER A 165 -4.41 -20.38 15.92
N PHE A 166 -3.14 -19.98 15.88
CA PHE A 166 -2.75 -18.59 15.99
C PHE A 166 -2.97 -17.93 14.62
N SER A 167 -4.21 -17.55 14.38
CA SER A 167 -4.59 -16.79 13.20
C SER A 167 -4.19 -15.33 13.40
N LEU A 168 -3.03 -14.94 12.85
CA LEU A 168 -2.72 -13.54 12.51
C LEU A 168 -3.65 -13.09 11.35
N LYS A 169 -4.96 -13.21 11.54
CA LYS A 169 -5.98 -13.00 10.49
C LYS A 169 -6.24 -11.53 10.18
N ASN A 170 -5.87 -10.61 11.07
CA ASN A 170 -6.43 -9.26 11.03
C ASN A 170 -5.45 -8.15 10.61
N ILE A 171 -4.15 -8.42 10.56
CA ILE A 171 -3.17 -7.34 10.37
C ILE A 171 -2.80 -7.12 8.89
N SER A 172 -2.85 -8.17 8.06
CA SER A 172 -2.55 -8.03 6.63
C SER A 172 -3.63 -7.21 5.89
N TRP A 173 -4.89 -7.29 6.31
CA TRP A 173 -6.00 -6.57 5.68
C TRP A 173 -5.92 -5.05 5.93
N ALA A 174 -5.66 -4.63 7.17
CA ALA A 174 -5.61 -3.22 7.53
C ALA A 174 -4.47 -2.47 6.83
N ILE A 175 -3.30 -3.10 6.65
CA ILE A 175 -2.14 -2.45 6.03
C ILE A 175 -2.26 -2.44 4.50
N SER A 176 -2.87 -3.46 3.92
CA SER A 176 -3.07 -3.55 2.46
C SER A 176 -4.08 -2.51 1.96
N PHE A 177 -5.10 -2.20 2.76
CA PHE A 177 -6.08 -1.16 2.43
C PHE A 177 -5.42 0.22 2.36
N THR A 178 -4.49 0.52 3.28
CA THR A 178 -3.75 1.80 3.29
C THR A 178 -2.78 1.94 2.10
N ILE A 179 -2.16 0.84 1.65
CA ILE A 179 -1.28 0.85 0.47
C ILE A 179 -2.11 0.99 -0.82
N ALA A 180 -3.26 0.33 -0.91
CA ALA A 180 -4.17 0.47 -2.05
C ALA A 180 -4.76 1.89 -2.16
N LEU A 181 -5.12 2.51 -1.04
CA LEU A 181 -5.64 3.88 -1.00
C LEU A 181 -4.59 4.90 -1.48
N PHE A 182 -3.30 4.68 -1.15
CA PHE A 182 -2.21 5.51 -1.66
C PHE A 182 -2.03 5.34 -3.18
N HIS A 183 -2.19 4.13 -3.70
CA HIS A 183 -2.09 3.89 -5.15
C HIS A 183 -3.23 4.53 -5.95
N LEU A 184 -4.42 4.71 -5.33
CA LEU A 184 -5.54 5.47 -5.91
C LEU A 184 -5.24 6.98 -6.05
N CYS A 185 -4.38 7.56 -5.20
CA CYS A 185 -3.98 8.97 -5.31
C CYS A 185 -2.83 9.24 -6.31
N ILE A 186 -2.28 8.20 -6.95
CA ILE A 186 -1.07 8.29 -7.80
C ILE A 186 -1.33 7.83 -9.25
N LEU A 187 -2.53 7.34 -9.57
CA LEU A 187 -2.89 7.14 -10.97
C LEU A 187 -3.47 8.45 -11.54
N PRO A 188 -3.12 8.79 -12.80
CA PRO A 188 -3.33 10.10 -13.41
C PRO A 188 -4.80 10.50 -13.54
#